data_AF-A0A094QDC8-F1
#
_entry.id   AF-A0A094QDC8-F1
#
_cell.length_a   1.000
_cell.length_b   1.000
_cell.length_c   1.000
_cell.angle_alpha   90.00
_cell.angle_beta   90.00
_cell.angle_gamma   90.00
#
_symmetry.space_group_name_H-M   'P 1'
#
loop_
_entity.id
_entity.type
_entity.pdbx_description
1 polymer ?
#
loop_
_entity_poly.entity_id
_entity_poly.type
_entity_poly.pdbx_seq_one_letter_code
_entity_poly.pdbx_strand_id
1 'polypeptide(L)'
;MYLSFMKSSRIFLTSLLSLVLIAVSGIQANTAQAVQTLTVEGVEFTWPDQVYAPQSLEESANSFLEVSYANKSGSDFYYVGYSMNTPSGDVFPVFNLKVGVKNASSGILPGKMSFMYFLNFTGPGSYPITLCTLKTLGGGTAEVCGKSTVTFVTTKETPPKAVTTPQVTPPVMQAKKTITCTKGKLTKKVTATKPKCPKGYKKR
;
A
#
# COMPACT_ATOMS: atom_id res chain seq x y z
N MET A 1 -49.40 0.42 -51.42
CA MET A 1 -49.03 0.52 -49.99
C MET A 1 -47.51 0.59 -49.93
N TYR A 2 -47.01 1.77 -49.55
CA TYR A 2 -45.63 2.19 -49.26
C TYR A 2 -44.48 1.97 -50.26
N LEU A 3 -43.93 3.13 -50.67
CA LEU A 3 -42.72 3.38 -51.45
C LEU A 3 -41.42 3.10 -50.65
N SER A 4 -40.40 2.67 -51.41
CA SER A 4 -39.02 3.21 -51.51
C SER A 4 -38.28 3.71 -50.24
N PHE A 5 -37.03 3.29 -50.05
CA PHE A 5 -35.83 4.05 -50.48
C PHE A 5 -34.51 3.41 -50.02
N MET A 6 -33.55 3.32 -50.94
CA MET A 6 -32.10 3.17 -50.72
C MET A 6 -31.51 4.36 -49.94
N LYS A 7 -30.49 4.15 -49.09
CA LYS A 7 -29.29 5.00 -48.85
C LYS A 7 -28.67 4.56 -47.52
N SER A 8 -27.39 4.72 -47.18
CA SER A 8 -26.22 5.32 -47.82
C SER A 8 -25.03 4.92 -46.98
N SER A 9 -23.93 4.58 -47.64
CA SER A 9 -22.59 4.77 -47.11
C SER A 9 -22.41 6.20 -46.59
N ARG A 10 -21.88 6.35 -45.38
CA ARG A 10 -21.27 7.58 -44.84
C ARG A 10 -20.12 7.23 -43.92
N ILE A 11 -18.95 7.12 -44.55
CA ILE A 11 -17.64 7.39 -43.96
C ILE A 11 -17.69 8.84 -43.46
N PHE A 12 -17.56 9.06 -42.15
CA PHE A 12 -17.23 10.38 -41.60
C PHE A 12 -16.13 10.25 -40.55
N LEU A 13 -15.00 10.83 -40.94
CA LEU A 13 -13.82 11.14 -40.17
C LEU A 13 -14.15 12.28 -39.20
N THR A 14 -14.03 12.06 -37.89
CA THR A 14 -13.91 13.12 -36.86
C THR A 14 -12.90 12.60 -35.83
N SER A 15 -11.61 12.94 -35.93
CA SER A 15 -10.99 14.21 -35.51
C SER A 15 -11.07 14.44 -34.00
N LEU A 16 -9.95 14.14 -33.34
CA LEU A 16 -9.30 14.91 -32.27
C LEU A 16 -10.06 15.22 -30.96
N LEU A 17 -9.31 15.00 -29.87
CA LEU A 17 -9.40 15.67 -28.57
C LEU A 17 -10.65 15.39 -27.73
N SER A 18 -10.48 14.51 -26.74
CA SER A 18 -11.15 14.67 -25.44
C SER A 18 -10.14 14.35 -24.35
N LEU A 19 -9.18 15.26 -24.21
CA LEU A 19 -8.30 15.37 -23.05
C LEU A 19 -9.14 16.06 -21.96
N VAL A 20 -9.97 15.28 -21.26
CA VAL A 20 -10.72 15.78 -20.10
C VAL A 20 -9.77 15.79 -18.91
N LEU A 21 -9.19 16.96 -18.68
CA LEU A 21 -8.65 17.37 -17.39
C LEU A 21 -9.80 17.34 -16.36
N ILE A 22 -9.76 16.39 -15.43
CA ILE A 22 -10.42 16.53 -14.14
C ILE A 22 -9.34 17.03 -13.17
N ALA A 23 -9.32 18.35 -12.98
CA ALA A 23 -8.80 18.94 -11.75
C ALA A 23 -9.95 19.01 -10.73
N VAL A 24 -9.56 19.05 -9.45
CA VAL A 24 -10.35 19.28 -8.22
C VAL A 24 -10.65 18.01 -7.41
N SER A 25 -9.75 17.67 -6.50
CA SER A 25 -9.85 18.02 -5.07
C SER A 25 -8.74 17.30 -4.30
N GLY A 26 -8.14 18.00 -3.33
CA GLY A 26 -6.98 17.54 -2.58
C GLY A 26 -7.29 16.39 -1.61
N ILE A 27 -7.51 15.21 -2.14
CA ILE A 27 -7.38 13.97 -1.38
C ILE A 27 -5.95 13.51 -1.62
N GLN A 28 -5.17 13.47 -0.53
CA GLN A 28 -3.84 12.89 -0.52
C GLN A 28 -3.89 11.56 -1.26
N ALA A 29 -3.13 11.44 -2.34
CA ALA A 29 -2.87 10.15 -2.96
C ALA A 29 -2.14 9.31 -1.91
N ASN A 30 -2.90 8.51 -1.16
CA ASN A 30 -2.34 7.37 -0.45
C ASN A 30 -1.65 6.55 -1.52
N THR A 31 -0.33 6.46 -1.40
CA THR A 31 0.45 5.52 -2.19
C THR A 31 -0.21 4.16 -2.11
N ALA A 32 -0.44 3.52 -3.25
CA ALA A 32 -1.09 2.22 -3.32
C ALA A 32 -0.25 1.22 -2.51
N GLN A 33 -0.59 1.05 -1.24
CA GLN A 33 0.00 0.04 -0.37
C GLN A 33 -0.37 -1.31 -0.95
N ALA A 34 0.53 -2.29 -0.86
CA ALA A 34 0.20 -3.64 -1.28
C ALA A 34 -1.04 -4.11 -0.51
N VAL A 35 -2.00 -4.70 -1.22
CA VAL A 35 -3.31 -5.07 -0.67
C VAL A 35 -3.43 -6.59 -0.69
N GLN A 36 -3.82 -7.16 0.43
CA GLN A 36 -4.15 -8.58 0.60
C GLN A 36 -5.64 -8.79 0.34
N THR A 37 -5.98 -9.96 -0.21
CA THR A 37 -7.38 -10.34 -0.45
C THR A 37 -7.63 -11.79 -0.01
N LEU A 38 -8.84 -12.06 0.48
CA LEU A 38 -9.30 -13.41 0.77
C LEU A 38 -10.78 -13.54 0.47
N THR A 39 -11.16 -14.58 -0.27
CA THR A 39 -12.57 -14.87 -0.55
C THR A 39 -13.08 -15.97 0.37
N VAL A 40 -14.20 -15.73 1.05
CA VAL A 40 -14.90 -16.71 1.88
C VAL A 40 -16.36 -16.74 1.45
N GLU A 41 -16.84 -17.90 1.01
CA GLU A 41 -18.23 -18.09 0.55
C GLU A 41 -18.70 -17.09 -0.53
N GLY A 42 -17.77 -16.54 -1.32
CA GLY A 42 -18.03 -15.52 -2.35
C GLY A 42 -18.05 -14.08 -1.83
N VAL A 43 -17.77 -13.85 -0.55
CA VAL A 43 -17.43 -12.52 -0.02
C VAL A 43 -15.93 -12.33 -0.15
N GLU A 44 -15.51 -11.32 -0.90
CA GLU A 44 -14.11 -10.91 -1.00
C GLU A 44 -13.81 -9.90 0.09
N PHE A 45 -12.82 -10.22 0.92
CA PHE A 45 -12.27 -9.33 1.92
C PHE A 45 -10.94 -8.76 1.47
N THR A 46 -10.67 -7.52 1.83
CA THR A 46 -9.53 -6.75 1.34
C THR A 46 -8.94 -5.91 2.46
N TRP A 47 -7.62 -5.98 2.69
CA TRP A 47 -6.91 -5.21 3.72
C TRP A 47 -5.46 -4.91 3.31
N PRO A 48 -4.78 -3.92 3.92
CA PRO A 48 -3.38 -3.63 3.61
C PRO A 48 -2.45 -4.77 4.03
N ASP A 49 -1.41 -5.04 3.25
CA ASP A 49 -0.36 -6.03 3.58
C ASP A 49 0.45 -5.64 4.81
N GLN A 50 0.77 -4.34 4.89
CA GLN A 50 1.44 -3.73 6.04
C GLN A 50 0.59 -2.63 6.65
N VAL A 51 0.52 -2.64 7.98
CA VAL A 51 -0.29 -1.70 8.76
C VAL A 51 0.59 -1.06 9.82
N TYR A 52 0.58 0.26 9.90
CA TYR A 52 1.34 0.98 10.91
C TYR A 52 0.73 0.77 12.31
N ALA A 53 1.53 0.26 13.25
CA ALA A 53 1.15 0.14 14.64
C ALA A 53 1.40 1.48 15.36
N PRO A 54 0.38 2.08 16.02
CA PRO A 54 0.53 3.35 16.71
C PRO A 54 1.60 3.27 17.80
N GLN A 55 2.50 4.25 17.82
CA GLN A 55 3.64 4.34 18.75
C GLN A 55 3.39 5.33 19.89
N SER A 56 2.28 6.06 19.86
CA SER A 56 1.86 6.98 20.91
C SER A 56 0.37 6.84 21.23
N LEU A 57 -0.03 7.33 22.41
CA LEU A 57 -1.43 7.38 22.81
C LEU A 57 -2.28 8.19 21.82
N GLU A 58 -1.74 9.31 21.33
CA GLU A 58 -2.43 10.20 20.38
C GLU A 58 -2.63 9.52 19.02
N GLU A 59 -1.62 8.82 18.51
CA GLU A 59 -1.74 8.01 17.29
C GLU A 59 -2.78 6.90 17.48
N SER A 60 -2.76 6.25 18.65
CA SER A 60 -3.64 5.12 18.97
C SER A 60 -5.13 5.50 19.05
N ALA A 61 -5.44 6.78 19.27
CA ALA A 61 -6.81 7.28 19.34
C ALA A 61 -7.51 7.27 17.97
N ASN A 62 -6.75 7.46 16.90
CA ASN A 62 -7.23 7.63 15.53
C ASN A 62 -6.75 6.53 14.56
N SER A 63 -6.09 5.49 15.07
CA SER A 63 -5.57 4.38 14.26
C SER A 63 -6.59 3.23 14.15
N PHE A 64 -6.89 2.83 12.92
CA PHE A 64 -7.81 1.73 12.61
C PHE A 64 -7.20 0.77 11.58
N LEU A 65 -7.45 -0.51 11.77
CA LEU A 65 -7.34 -1.51 10.72
C LEU A 65 -8.66 -1.56 9.96
N GLU A 66 -8.65 -1.18 8.70
CA GLU A 66 -9.83 -1.24 7.84
C GLU A 66 -9.79 -2.50 6.98
N VAL A 67 -10.73 -3.42 7.26
CA VAL A 67 -10.96 -4.58 6.40
C VAL A 67 -12.21 -4.29 5.57
N SER A 68 -12.02 -4.13 4.27
CA SER A 68 -13.14 -3.97 3.34
C SER A 68 -13.73 -5.33 2.98
N TYR A 69 -15.02 -5.38 2.68
CA TYR A 69 -15.65 -6.55 2.10
C TYR A 69 -16.48 -6.17 0.88
N ALA A 70 -16.58 -7.09 -0.08
CA ALA A 70 -17.45 -7.03 -1.25
C ALA A 70 -18.13 -8.39 -1.43
N ASN A 71 -19.46 -8.41 -1.36
CA ASN A 71 -20.25 -9.60 -1.60
C ASN A 71 -20.38 -9.85 -3.10
N LYS A 72 -19.67 -10.86 -3.60
CA LYS A 72 -19.72 -11.33 -4.99
C LYS A 72 -20.46 -12.66 -5.13
N SER A 73 -21.07 -13.16 -4.05
CA SER A 73 -21.71 -14.47 -4.00
C SER A 73 -23.09 -14.52 -4.66
N GLY A 74 -23.74 -13.36 -4.83
CA GLY A 74 -25.14 -13.27 -5.24
C GLY A 74 -26.15 -13.73 -4.18
N SER A 75 -25.69 -14.08 -2.97
CA SER A 75 -26.53 -14.47 -1.82
C SER A 75 -26.44 -13.42 -0.71
N ASP A 76 -27.50 -13.28 0.09
CA ASP A 76 -27.47 -12.45 1.29
C ASP A 76 -26.66 -13.11 2.41
N PHE A 77 -25.95 -12.28 3.17
CA PHE A 77 -25.32 -12.68 4.43
C PHE A 77 -25.96 -11.92 5.58
N TYR A 78 -26.09 -12.62 6.70
CA TYR A 78 -26.53 -11.99 7.94
C TYR A 78 -25.38 -11.30 8.63
N TYR A 79 -24.21 -11.95 8.68
CA TYR A 79 -23.01 -11.38 9.26
C TYR A 79 -21.78 -11.59 8.39
N VAL A 80 -20.91 -10.58 8.42
CA VAL A 80 -19.50 -10.70 8.05
C VAL A 80 -18.67 -10.14 9.20
N GLY A 81 -17.46 -10.65 9.35
CA GLY A 81 -16.60 -10.20 10.41
C GLY A 81 -15.19 -10.70 10.25
N TYR A 82 -14.29 -10.13 11.05
CA TYR A 82 -12.96 -10.65 11.20
C TYR A 82 -12.54 -10.66 12.66
N SER A 83 -11.59 -11.52 12.97
CA SER A 83 -10.90 -11.54 14.24
C SER A 83 -9.40 -11.68 14.03
N MET A 84 -8.65 -11.23 15.02
CA MET A 84 -7.19 -11.36 15.03
C MET A 84 -6.75 -11.89 16.36
N ASN A 85 -5.80 -12.83 16.35
CA ASN A 85 -5.19 -13.37 17.56
C ASN A 85 -3.74 -12.92 17.64
N THR A 86 -3.12 -13.11 18.80
CA THR A 86 -1.67 -12.91 18.94
C THR A 86 -0.90 -13.95 18.11
N PRO A 87 0.33 -13.65 17.68
CA PRO A 87 1.16 -14.60 16.93
C PRO A 87 1.49 -15.86 17.72
N SER A 88 1.46 -15.80 19.07
CA SER A 88 1.64 -16.94 19.97
C SER A 88 0.52 -17.97 19.89
N GLY A 89 -0.59 -17.66 19.20
CA GLY A 89 -1.75 -18.55 19.09
C GLY A 89 -2.63 -18.57 20.34
N ASP A 90 -2.36 -17.71 21.32
CA ASP A 90 -3.22 -17.54 22.48
C ASP A 90 -4.60 -17.06 22.04
N VAL A 91 -5.63 -17.59 22.70
CA VAL A 91 -7.05 -17.40 22.34
C VAL A 91 -7.58 -16.03 22.74
N PHE A 92 -6.71 -15.06 23.04
CA PHE A 92 -7.11 -13.69 23.30
C PHE A 92 -7.29 -12.97 21.96
N PRO A 93 -8.53 -12.72 21.51
CA PRO A 93 -8.75 -11.95 20.30
C PRO A 93 -8.22 -10.54 20.53
N VAL A 94 -7.18 -10.17 19.79
CA VAL A 94 -6.64 -8.82 19.71
C VAL A 94 -7.71 -7.89 19.15
N PHE A 95 -8.43 -8.36 18.13
CA PHE A 95 -9.61 -7.70 17.56
C PHE A 95 -10.68 -8.73 17.25
N ASN A 96 -11.95 -8.38 17.46
CA ASN A 96 -13.10 -9.14 16.97
C ASN A 96 -14.18 -8.15 16.57
N LEU A 97 -14.59 -8.19 15.31
CA LEU A 97 -15.68 -7.36 14.80
C LEU A 97 -16.57 -8.22 13.92
N LYS A 98 -17.87 -8.24 14.25
CA LYS A 98 -18.93 -8.82 13.43
C LYS A 98 -19.98 -7.74 13.21
N VAL A 99 -20.40 -7.54 11.97
CA VAL A 99 -21.44 -6.59 11.62
C VAL A 99 -22.54 -7.27 10.83
N GLY A 100 -23.78 -6.89 11.12
CA GLY A 100 -24.94 -7.37 10.38
C GLY A 100 -25.00 -6.70 9.00
N VAL A 101 -25.14 -7.47 7.92
CA VAL A 101 -24.99 -6.96 6.53
C VAL A 101 -26.12 -7.34 5.59
N LYS A 102 -27.33 -7.55 6.11
CA LYS A 102 -28.49 -7.94 5.29
C LYS A 102 -28.67 -6.98 4.10
N ASN A 103 -28.65 -7.52 2.87
CA ASN A 103 -28.72 -6.78 1.59
C ASN A 103 -27.55 -5.81 1.29
N ALA A 104 -26.44 -5.86 2.03
CA ALA A 104 -25.26 -5.04 1.72
C ALA A 104 -24.34 -5.74 0.71
N SER A 105 -23.96 -5.02 -0.34
CA SER A 105 -23.03 -5.51 -1.37
C SER A 105 -21.57 -5.25 -1.04
N SER A 106 -21.27 -4.27 -0.18
CA SER A 106 -19.90 -3.96 0.25
C SER A 106 -19.91 -3.07 1.49
N GLY A 107 -18.78 -3.03 2.21
CA GLY A 107 -18.58 -2.11 3.34
C GLY A 107 -17.19 -2.21 3.93
N ILE A 108 -16.97 -1.47 5.01
CA ILE A 108 -15.70 -1.42 5.74
C ILE A 108 -15.93 -1.87 7.19
N LEU A 109 -15.03 -2.71 7.69
CA LEU A 109 -15.00 -3.22 9.05
C LEU A 109 -13.82 -2.57 9.79
N PRO A 110 -14.03 -1.43 10.48
CA PRO A 110 -12.95 -0.73 11.17
C PRO A 110 -12.64 -1.38 12.53
N GLY A 111 -11.41 -1.83 12.73
CA GLY A 111 -10.90 -2.33 14.01
C GLY A 111 -9.99 -1.31 14.66
N LYS A 112 -10.35 -0.80 15.85
CA LYS A 112 -9.57 0.23 16.53
C LYS A 112 -8.25 -0.33 17.06
N MET A 113 -7.11 0.24 16.67
CA MET A 113 -5.78 -0.31 16.97
C MET A 113 -5.19 0.08 18.34
N SER A 114 -6.00 0.60 19.27
CA SER A 114 -5.50 1.14 20.54
C SER A 114 -4.69 0.12 21.37
N PHE A 115 -5.01 -1.17 21.27
CA PHE A 115 -4.30 -2.23 21.96
C PHE A 115 -2.82 -2.37 21.57
N MET A 116 -2.45 -2.06 20.32
CA MET A 116 -1.07 -2.19 19.85
C MET A 116 -0.11 -1.25 20.60
N TYR A 117 -0.58 -0.05 20.92
CA TYR A 117 0.18 0.90 21.74
C TYR A 117 0.34 0.40 23.17
N PHE A 118 -0.72 -0.13 23.79
CA PHE A 118 -0.64 -0.69 25.15
C PHE A 118 0.37 -1.83 25.29
N LEU A 119 0.61 -2.57 24.20
CA LEU A 119 1.61 -3.63 24.17
C LEU A 119 3.05 -3.15 23.98
N ASN A 120 3.32 -1.85 23.83
CA ASN A 120 4.63 -1.31 23.45
C ASN A 120 5.22 -2.09 22.26
N PHE A 121 4.42 -2.25 21.20
CA PHE A 121 4.81 -3.05 20.05
C PHE A 121 6.10 -2.54 19.39
N THR A 122 7.12 -3.39 19.31
CA THR A 122 8.45 -3.07 18.76
C THR A 122 8.73 -3.68 17.39
N GLY A 123 7.68 -4.18 16.71
CA GLY A 123 7.80 -5.03 15.51
C GLY A 123 8.55 -4.45 14.30
N PRO A 124 8.72 -5.28 13.26
CA PRO A 124 7.60 -5.91 12.55
C PRO A 124 7.08 -7.21 13.17
N GLY A 125 5.77 -7.46 13.03
CA GLY A 125 5.11 -8.65 13.57
C GLY A 125 3.93 -9.07 12.70
N SER A 126 3.85 -10.36 12.38
CA SER A 126 2.77 -10.94 11.57
C SER A 126 1.68 -11.51 12.47
N TYR A 127 0.45 -11.02 12.31
CA TYR A 127 -0.69 -11.42 13.12
C TYR A 127 -1.68 -12.21 12.26
N PRO A 128 -2.16 -13.36 12.75
CA PRO A 128 -3.20 -14.12 12.07
C PRO A 128 -4.51 -13.32 12.06
N ILE A 129 -5.10 -13.17 10.88
CA ILE A 129 -6.45 -12.63 10.69
C ILE A 129 -7.37 -13.76 10.22
N THR A 130 -8.50 -13.92 10.90
CA THR A 130 -9.55 -14.88 10.54
C THR A 130 -10.76 -14.09 10.05
N LEU A 131 -11.25 -14.39 8.85
CA LEU A 131 -12.35 -13.69 8.21
C LEU A 131 -13.52 -14.65 8.05
N CYS A 132 -14.71 -14.27 8.51
CA CYS A 132 -15.84 -15.15 8.65
C CYS A 132 -17.10 -14.57 8.01
N THR A 133 -17.96 -15.46 7.53
CA THR A 133 -19.28 -15.14 6.99
C THR A 133 -20.34 -16.05 7.61
N LEU A 134 -21.57 -15.54 7.73
CA LEU A 134 -22.73 -16.32 8.18
C LEU A 134 -23.94 -16.04 7.28
N LYS A 135 -24.41 -17.09 6.60
CA LYS A 135 -25.55 -17.04 5.66
C LYS A 135 -26.92 -17.29 6.31
N THR A 136 -27.00 -17.74 7.55
CA THR A 136 -28.28 -18.04 8.21
C THR A 136 -28.21 -17.76 9.70
N LEU A 137 -29.29 -17.23 10.27
CA LEU A 137 -29.45 -17.06 11.72
C LEU A 137 -30.14 -18.29 12.31
N GLY A 138 -29.45 -19.00 13.20
CA GLY A 138 -30.00 -20.16 13.91
C GLY A 138 -28.90 -21.00 14.54
N GLY A 139 -29.14 -21.52 15.75
CA GLY A 139 -28.16 -22.14 16.66
C GLY A 139 -27.52 -23.46 16.21
N GLY A 140 -27.30 -23.67 14.92
CA GLY A 140 -26.64 -24.85 14.35
C GLY A 140 -25.89 -24.61 13.03
N THR A 141 -25.93 -23.42 12.43
CA THR A 141 -25.11 -23.12 11.25
C THR A 141 -23.72 -22.64 11.67
N ALA A 142 -22.69 -23.38 11.27
CA ALA A 142 -21.30 -23.02 11.53
C ALA A 142 -20.90 -21.79 10.71
N GLU A 143 -20.25 -20.82 11.35
CA GLU A 143 -19.58 -19.73 10.65
C GLU A 143 -18.51 -20.33 9.72
N VAL A 144 -18.51 -19.91 8.46
CA VAL A 144 -17.48 -20.32 7.51
C VAL A 144 -16.40 -19.26 7.54
N CYS A 145 -15.17 -19.67 7.85
CA CYS A 145 -14.05 -18.78 8.05
C CYS A 145 -12.84 -19.16 7.19
N GLY A 146 -12.16 -18.16 6.66
CA GLY A 146 -10.83 -18.26 6.07
C GLY A 146 -9.79 -17.63 7.00
N LYS A 147 -8.55 -18.09 6.90
CA LYS A 147 -7.42 -17.55 7.67
C LYS A 147 -6.40 -16.93 6.73
N SER A 148 -5.81 -15.82 7.15
CA SER A 148 -4.70 -15.16 6.49
C SER A 148 -3.83 -14.44 7.53
N THR A 149 -2.95 -13.54 7.09
CA THR A 149 -2.06 -12.76 7.95
C THR A 149 -2.07 -11.29 7.58
N VAL A 150 -1.73 -10.44 8.55
CA VAL A 150 -1.45 -9.02 8.35
C VAL A 150 -0.18 -8.65 9.10
N THR A 151 0.69 -7.86 8.48
CA THR A 151 1.96 -7.45 9.10
C THR A 151 1.81 -6.07 9.71
N PHE A 152 2.09 -5.94 11.01
CA PHE A 152 2.23 -4.64 11.64
C PHE A 152 3.67 -4.18 11.67
N VAL A 153 3.87 -2.89 11.38
CA VAL A 153 5.18 -2.24 11.35
C VAL A 153 5.18 -0.99 12.24
N THR A 154 6.32 -0.66 12.82
CA THR A 154 6.51 0.52 13.68
C THR A 154 7.01 1.74 12.90
N THR A 155 7.33 1.57 11.63
CA THR A 155 7.72 2.64 10.71
C THR A 155 6.59 2.89 9.75
N LYS A 156 6.04 4.10 9.72
CA LYS A 156 5.08 4.48 8.67
C LYS A 156 5.79 4.33 7.34
N GLU A 157 5.19 3.61 6.40
CA GLU A 157 5.65 3.64 5.02
C GLU A 157 5.66 5.11 4.62
N THR A 158 6.86 5.65 4.43
CA THR A 158 6.95 6.87 3.66
C THR A 158 6.39 6.48 2.30
N PRO A 159 5.50 7.28 1.67
CA PRO A 159 5.27 7.18 0.24
C PRO A 159 6.58 6.82 -0.43
N PRO A 160 6.65 6.01 -1.50
CA PRO A 160 7.82 6.08 -2.35
C PRO A 160 7.87 7.56 -2.74
N LYS A 161 8.67 8.36 -2.02
CA LYS A 161 9.25 9.59 -2.50
C LYS A 161 9.81 9.05 -3.78
N ALA A 162 9.11 9.38 -4.88
CA ALA A 162 9.39 8.85 -6.19
C ALA A 162 10.88 8.69 -6.18
N VAL A 163 11.35 7.45 -6.22
CA VAL A 163 12.75 7.23 -6.45
C VAL A 163 12.83 7.78 -7.86
N THR A 164 13.08 9.08 -7.95
CA THR A 164 14.14 9.57 -8.74
C THR A 164 15.31 8.68 -8.34
N THR A 165 15.33 7.48 -8.94
CA THR A 165 16.41 7.14 -9.85
C THR A 165 16.77 8.50 -10.40
N PRO A 166 17.89 9.13 -10.00
CA PRO A 166 18.35 10.23 -10.79
C PRO A 166 18.23 9.70 -12.20
N GLN A 167 17.29 10.27 -12.98
CA GLN A 167 17.31 10.06 -14.40
C GLN A 167 18.70 10.52 -14.69
N VAL A 168 19.58 9.55 -14.92
CA VAL A 168 20.87 9.77 -15.46
C VAL A 168 20.54 10.19 -16.88
N THR A 169 20.09 11.45 -17.03
CA THR A 169 20.80 12.34 -17.94
C THR A 169 22.26 12.03 -17.64
N PRO A 170 23.00 11.38 -18.57
CA PRO A 170 24.39 11.04 -18.32
C PRO A 170 25.01 12.25 -17.63
N PRO A 171 25.56 12.12 -16.40
CA PRO A 171 26.31 13.23 -15.86
C PRO A 171 27.28 13.55 -16.97
N VAL A 172 27.27 14.79 -17.44
CA VAL A 172 28.42 15.30 -18.18
C VAL A 172 29.57 14.96 -17.24
N MET A 173 30.30 13.90 -17.57
CA MET A 173 31.34 13.34 -16.75
C MET A 173 32.29 14.50 -16.59
N GLN A 174 32.26 15.18 -15.44
CA GLN A 174 33.31 16.11 -15.13
C GLN A 174 34.54 15.25 -14.99
N ALA A 175 35.31 15.20 -16.09
CA ALA A 175 36.47 14.34 -16.23
C ALA A 175 37.35 14.56 -15.01
N LYS A 176 37.36 13.58 -14.10
CA LYS A 176 38.23 13.60 -12.93
C LYS A 176 39.64 13.53 -13.48
N LYS A 177 40.43 14.56 -13.22
CA LYS A 177 41.84 14.58 -13.61
C LYS A 177 42.64 14.05 -12.43
N THR A 178 43.53 13.10 -12.70
CA THR A 178 44.52 12.65 -11.74
C THR A 178 45.80 13.41 -11.99
N ILE A 179 46.31 14.11 -10.98
CA ILE A 179 47.63 14.74 -11.03
C ILE A 179 48.57 14.01 -10.09
N THR A 180 49.85 14.00 -10.44
CA THR A 180 50.90 13.51 -9.54
C THR A 180 51.53 14.72 -8.87
N CYS A 181 51.52 14.71 -7.55
CA CYS A 181 52.08 15.75 -6.70
C CYS A 181 53.32 15.19 -6.01
N THR A 182 54.43 15.92 -6.05
CA THR A 182 55.72 15.48 -5.50
C THR A 182 56.25 16.43 -4.45
N LYS A 183 56.82 15.88 -3.38
CA LYS A 183 57.56 16.61 -2.34
C LYS A 183 58.84 15.85 -2.04
N GLY A 184 59.96 16.31 -2.62
CA GLY A 184 61.22 15.56 -2.59
C GLY A 184 61.08 14.20 -3.31
N LYS A 185 61.43 13.10 -2.63
CA LYS A 185 61.25 11.72 -3.14
C LYS A 185 59.83 11.17 -2.99
N LEU A 186 58.94 11.86 -2.27
CA LEU A 186 57.57 11.39 -2.02
C LEU A 186 56.65 11.79 -3.17
N THR A 187 55.90 10.82 -3.70
CA THR A 187 54.90 10.99 -4.77
C THR A 187 53.50 10.68 -4.25
N LYS A 188 52.51 11.52 -4.58
CA LYS A 188 51.09 11.30 -4.27
C LYS A 188 50.23 11.58 -5.48
N LYS A 189 49.30 10.67 -5.80
CA LYS A 189 48.30 10.86 -6.84
C LYS A 189 47.04 11.48 -6.24
N VAL A 190 46.57 12.58 -6.81
CA VAL A 190 45.36 13.29 -6.38
C VAL A 190 44.36 13.27 -7.53
N THR A 191 43.20 12.66 -7.30
CA THR A 191 42.11 12.56 -8.28
C THR A 191 40.95 13.43 -7.83
N ALA A 192 40.64 14.47 -8.59
CA ALA A 192 39.50 15.35 -8.35
C ALA A 192 39.01 15.99 -9.66
N THR A 193 37.87 16.66 -9.64
CA THR A 193 37.35 17.41 -10.80
C THR A 193 38.21 18.64 -11.14
N LYS A 194 38.81 19.28 -10.13
CA LYS A 194 39.84 20.32 -10.26
C LYS A 194 40.98 20.04 -9.27
N PRO A 195 41.91 19.13 -9.59
CA PRO A 195 42.89 18.67 -8.61
C PRO A 195 43.94 19.74 -8.32
N LYS A 196 44.26 19.92 -7.03
CA LYS A 196 45.34 20.78 -6.52
C LYS A 196 46.27 19.95 -5.64
N CYS A 197 47.56 20.27 -5.68
CA CYS A 197 48.51 19.60 -4.80
C CYS A 197 48.38 20.09 -3.36
N PRO A 198 48.43 19.19 -2.36
CA PRO A 198 48.40 19.56 -0.95
C PRO A 198 49.62 20.41 -0.57
N LYS A 199 49.51 21.16 0.54
CA LYS A 199 50.52 22.14 0.97
C LYS A 199 51.92 21.52 1.02
N GLY A 200 52.85 22.11 0.26
CA GLY A 200 54.24 21.66 0.15
C GLY A 200 54.51 20.59 -0.92
N TYR A 201 53.52 20.17 -1.70
CA TYR A 201 53.72 19.32 -2.88
C TYR A 201 53.61 20.16 -4.17
N LYS A 202 54.53 19.94 -5.11
CA LYS A 202 54.49 20.55 -6.44
C LYS A 202 53.84 19.60 -7.44
N LYS A 203 53.11 20.14 -8.41
CA LYS A 203 52.54 19.36 -9.50
C LYS A 203 53.67 18.92 -10.44
N ARG A 204 53.71 17.62 -10.76
CA ARG A 204 54.54 17.06 -11.82
C ARG A 204 53.73 16.98 -13.11
#